data_AF-A0A6B3H135-F1
#
_entry.id   AF-A0A6B3H135-F1
#
_cell.length_a   1.000
_cell.length_b   1.000
_cell.length_c   1.000
_cell.angle_alpha   90.00
_cell.angle_beta   90.00
_cell.angle_gamma   90.00
#
_symmetry.space_group_name_H-M   'P 1'
#
loop_
_entity.id
_entity.type
_entity.pdbx_description
1 polymer ?
#
loop_
_entity_poly.entity_id
_entity_poly.type
_entity_poly.pdbx_seq_one_letter_code
_entity_poly.pdbx_strand_id
1 'polypeptide(L)'
;DDFRIILEEARTVCGEAALLAPGDPVPYIVELAVARGLKYTPEQFDQLWAKIIDRAPAHMGAHIAALHFHSERWHGSRKDADAFATAAAARAPQGSLLAALPLFAVYEHLPEVNLVQGFYQGQVVTKAVGGAMFAVHAARPDDPMLAHVRHLLVLFLVHMERWSEAMHQLVLIDGHVGALPWTAEPDPAAQYAVYRALAVAGYEANGGSPATLPQ
;
A
#
# COMPACT_ATOMS: atom_id res chain seq x y z
N ASP A 1 -28.65 11.36 -7.09
CA ASP A 1 -29.22 11.57 -5.75
C ASP A 1 -29.08 10.33 -4.87
N ASP A 2 -29.39 9.13 -5.37
CA ASP A 2 -29.27 7.86 -4.63
C ASP A 2 -27.87 7.57 -4.07
N PHE A 3 -26.80 7.82 -4.85
CA PHE A 3 -25.42 7.61 -4.38
C PHE A 3 -25.08 8.43 -3.13
N ARG A 4 -25.53 9.70 -3.08
CA ARG A 4 -25.29 10.55 -1.93
C ARG A 4 -26.08 10.05 -0.72
N ILE A 5 -27.34 9.65 -0.92
CA ILE A 5 -28.20 9.11 0.15
C ILE A 5 -27.54 7.89 0.79
N ILE A 6 -27.06 6.93 -0.01
CA ILE A 6 -26.37 5.72 0.47
C ILE A 6 -25.14 6.07 1.31
N LEU A 7 -24.35 7.04 0.89
CA LEU A 7 -23.15 7.45 1.65
C LEU A 7 -23.49 8.19 2.95
N GLU A 8 -24.54 9.01 2.96
CA GLU A 8 -25.00 9.68 4.18
C GLU A 8 -25.56 8.64 5.19
N GLU A 9 -26.26 7.60 4.72
CA GLU A 9 -26.67 6.45 5.54
C GLU A 9 -25.46 5.67 6.06
N ALA A 10 -24.48 5.38 5.21
CA ALA A 10 -23.25 4.71 5.61
C ALA A 10 -22.49 5.50 6.69
N ARG A 11 -22.46 6.84 6.60
CA ARG A 11 -21.89 7.70 7.65
C ARG A 11 -22.62 7.52 8.97
N THR A 12 -23.95 7.50 8.96
CA THR A 12 -24.77 7.27 10.16
C THR A 12 -24.45 5.92 10.79
N VAL A 13 -24.39 4.84 9.99
CA VAL A 13 -24.05 3.49 10.48
C VAL A 13 -22.63 3.43 11.07
N CYS A 14 -21.65 4.12 10.47
CA CYS A 14 -20.31 4.24 11.04
C CYS A 14 -20.35 4.92 12.42
N GLY A 15 -21.15 5.98 12.56
CA GLY A 15 -21.35 6.68 13.83
C GLY A 15 -21.99 5.80 14.91
N GLU A 16 -23.02 5.03 14.56
CA GLU A 16 -23.67 4.08 15.47
C GLU A 16 -22.71 2.96 15.90
N ALA A 17 -21.95 2.38 14.97
CA ALA A 17 -20.93 1.37 15.26
C ALA A 17 -19.84 1.92 16.19
N ALA A 18 -19.41 3.17 15.99
CA ALA A 18 -18.45 3.84 16.85
C ALA A 18 -18.98 4.06 18.28
N LEU A 19 -20.29 4.28 18.46
CA LEU A 19 -20.91 4.38 19.79
C LEU A 19 -20.98 3.02 20.50
N LEU A 20 -21.20 1.94 19.74
CA LEU A 20 -21.24 0.58 20.28
C LEU A 20 -19.86 0.05 20.66
N ALA A 21 -18.79 0.46 19.96
CA ALA A 21 -17.41 0.07 20.23
C ALA A 21 -16.45 1.27 20.22
N PRO A 22 -16.46 2.14 21.26
CA PRO A 22 -15.71 3.40 21.23
C PRO A 22 -14.19 3.28 21.10
N GLY A 23 -13.60 2.12 21.43
CA GLY A 23 -12.17 1.86 21.30
C GLY A 23 -11.77 1.24 19.96
N ASP A 24 -12.73 0.80 19.14
CA ASP A 24 -12.46 0.15 17.86
C ASP A 24 -12.16 1.20 16.77
N PRO A 25 -11.02 1.13 16.06
CA PRO A 25 -10.73 2.04 14.95
C PRO A 25 -11.58 1.75 13.69
N VAL A 26 -12.14 0.54 13.53
CA VAL A 26 -12.76 0.07 12.29
C VAL A 26 -13.87 0.99 11.78
N PRO A 27 -14.83 1.48 12.59
CA PRO A 27 -15.89 2.36 12.09
C PRO A 27 -15.33 3.63 11.43
N TYR A 28 -14.27 4.21 11.99
CA TYR A 28 -13.64 5.40 11.45
C TYR A 28 -12.81 5.10 10.19
N ILE A 29 -12.16 3.94 10.13
CA ILE A 29 -11.44 3.49 8.92
C ILE A 29 -12.42 3.29 7.77
N VAL A 30 -13.59 2.67 8.03
CA VAL A 30 -14.65 2.51 7.03
C VAL A 30 -15.19 3.87 6.58
N GLU A 31 -15.36 4.82 7.51
CA GLU A 31 -15.79 6.19 7.20
C GLU A 31 -14.82 6.91 6.24
N LEU A 32 -13.52 6.56 6.16
CA LEU A 32 -12.61 7.16 5.17
C LEU A 32 -13.09 6.95 3.72
N ALA A 33 -13.70 5.81 3.41
CA ALA A 33 -14.29 5.59 2.08
C ALA A 33 -15.49 6.50 1.85
N VAL A 34 -16.33 6.66 2.87
CA VAL A 34 -17.52 7.54 2.86
C VAL A 34 -17.12 9.00 2.71
N ALA A 35 -16.15 9.45 3.49
CA ALA A 35 -15.60 10.80 3.47
C ALA A 35 -15.08 11.20 2.09
N ARG A 36 -14.49 10.25 1.36
CA ARG A 36 -14.02 10.46 -0.02
C ARG A 36 -15.19 10.62 -0.99
N GLY A 37 -16.19 9.75 -0.90
CA GLY A 37 -17.38 9.82 -1.75
C GLY A 37 -18.23 11.07 -1.49
N LEU A 38 -18.29 11.54 -0.24
CA LEU A 38 -18.98 12.76 0.16
C LEU A 38 -18.13 14.03 0.01
N LYS A 39 -16.87 13.91 -0.41
CA LYS A 39 -15.92 15.02 -0.59
C LYS A 39 -15.77 15.87 0.68
N TYR A 40 -15.43 15.22 1.79
CA TYR A 40 -15.12 15.92 3.04
C TYR A 40 -14.07 17.02 2.82
N THR A 41 -14.23 18.13 3.55
CA THR A 41 -13.20 19.17 3.59
C THR A 41 -11.95 18.66 4.33
N PRO A 42 -10.79 19.32 4.17
CA PRO A 42 -9.59 18.98 4.92
C PRO A 42 -9.83 18.92 6.44
N GLU A 43 -10.60 19.86 6.99
CA GLU A 43 -10.90 19.91 8.43
C GLU A 43 -11.77 18.72 8.88
N GLN A 44 -12.73 18.30 8.05
CA GLN A 44 -13.55 17.12 8.34
C GLN A 44 -12.71 15.84 8.27
N PHE A 45 -11.80 15.74 7.30
CA PHE A 45 -10.84 14.65 7.22
C PHE A 45 -9.93 14.61 8.45
N ASP A 46 -9.35 15.74 8.86
CA ASP A 46 -8.44 15.81 10.01
C ASP A 46 -9.15 15.36 11.30
N GLN A 47 -10.41 15.75 11.49
CA GLN A 47 -11.23 15.28 12.62
C GLN A 47 -11.47 13.78 12.60
N LEU A 48 -11.72 13.19 11.42
CA LEU A 48 -11.88 11.76 11.27
C LEU A 48 -10.56 11.02 11.49
N TRP A 49 -9.48 11.53 10.90
CA TRP A 49 -8.14 10.96 11.01
C TRP A 49 -7.62 10.97 12.45
N ALA A 50 -7.86 12.05 13.21
CA ALA A 50 -7.52 12.12 14.63
C ALA A 50 -8.15 10.97 15.42
N LYS A 51 -9.42 10.63 15.17
CA LYS A 51 -10.10 9.50 15.83
C LYS A 51 -9.43 8.16 15.54
N ILE A 52 -8.90 7.98 14.33
CA ILE A 52 -8.16 6.77 13.95
C ILE A 52 -6.80 6.73 14.63
N ILE A 53 -6.05 7.83 14.59
CA ILE A 53 -4.73 7.92 15.21
C ILE A 53 -4.79 7.73 16.73
N ASP A 54 -5.82 8.24 17.40
CA ASP A 54 -6.01 8.04 18.84
C ASP A 54 -6.22 6.57 19.24
N ARG A 55 -6.72 5.73 18.31
CA ARG A 55 -7.07 4.33 18.56
C ARG A 55 -6.03 3.35 18.03
N ALA A 56 -5.54 3.58 16.82
CA ALA A 56 -4.68 2.66 16.10
C ALA A 56 -3.65 3.42 15.24
N PRO A 57 -2.69 4.13 15.87
CA PRO A 57 -1.73 5.00 15.18
C PRO A 57 -0.80 4.26 14.22
N ALA A 58 -0.67 2.94 14.36
CA ALA A 58 0.17 2.09 13.51
C ALA A 58 -0.64 1.25 12.48
N HIS A 59 -1.95 1.48 12.33
CA HIS A 59 -2.79 0.64 11.47
C HIS A 59 -2.50 0.87 9.98
N MET A 60 -1.79 -0.07 9.35
CA MET A 60 -1.33 0.06 7.97
C MET A 60 -2.46 0.27 6.97
N GLY A 61 -3.55 -0.50 7.06
CA GLY A 61 -4.70 -0.35 6.17
C GLY A 61 -5.38 1.02 6.27
N ALA A 62 -5.31 1.67 7.45
CA ALA A 62 -5.88 3.00 7.65
C ALA A 62 -5.03 4.05 6.94
N HIS A 63 -3.70 3.90 7.02
CA HIS A 63 -2.77 4.80 6.35
C HIS A 63 -2.84 4.67 4.82
N ILE A 64 -3.00 3.46 4.29
CA ILE A 64 -3.25 3.25 2.86
C ILE A 64 -4.56 3.91 2.44
N ALA A 65 -5.65 3.73 3.20
CA ALA A 65 -6.93 4.36 2.90
C ALA A 65 -6.86 5.91 2.93
N ALA A 66 -6.14 6.47 3.91
CA ALA A 66 -5.91 7.90 4.06
C ALA A 66 -5.00 8.48 2.95
N LEU A 67 -4.04 7.71 2.44
CA LEU A 67 -3.13 8.15 1.38
C LEU A 67 -3.88 8.69 0.15
N HIS A 68 -5.03 8.10 -0.19
CA HIS A 68 -5.85 8.58 -1.30
C HIS A 68 -6.36 10.01 -1.11
N PHE A 69 -6.65 10.47 0.10
CA PHE A 69 -7.07 11.87 0.35
C PHE A 69 -5.96 12.87 0.01
N HIS A 70 -4.71 12.45 0.16
CA HIS A 70 -3.54 13.28 -0.10
C HIS A 70 -3.03 13.16 -1.54
N SER A 71 -3.57 12.26 -2.36
CA SER A 71 -3.10 12.02 -3.73
C SER A 71 -3.74 12.95 -4.78
N GLU A 72 -3.06 13.14 -5.92
CA GLU A 72 -3.52 14.00 -7.04
C GLU A 72 -4.82 13.57 -7.67
N ARG A 73 -5.09 12.26 -7.67
CA ARG A 73 -6.34 11.70 -8.20
C ARG A 73 -7.57 12.15 -7.42
N TRP A 74 -7.36 12.77 -6.26
CA TRP A 74 -8.39 13.22 -5.35
C TRP A 74 -8.14 14.69 -4.94
N HIS A 75 -8.05 14.96 -3.65
CA HIS A 75 -8.04 16.32 -3.12
C HIS A 75 -6.62 16.89 -2.87
N GLY A 76 -5.57 16.11 -3.15
CA GLY A 76 -4.19 16.47 -2.79
C GLY A 76 -3.24 16.56 -3.98
N SER A 77 -1.95 16.36 -3.68
CA SER A 77 -0.85 16.40 -4.66
C SER A 77 0.14 15.26 -4.42
N ARG A 78 0.98 14.92 -5.41
CA ARG A 78 2.03 13.90 -5.24
C ARG A 78 2.95 14.26 -4.07
N LYS A 79 3.18 15.55 -3.86
CA LYS A 79 3.97 16.09 -2.75
C LYS A 79 3.29 15.85 -1.39
N ASP A 80 1.97 16.03 -1.31
CA ASP A 80 1.23 15.84 -0.06
C ASP A 80 1.15 14.35 0.31
N ALA A 81 0.94 13.47 -0.67
CA ALA A 81 0.97 12.02 -0.47
C ALA A 81 2.36 11.53 -0.02
N ASP A 82 3.44 12.04 -0.63
CA ASP A 82 4.81 11.72 -0.24
C ASP A 82 5.13 12.22 1.17
N ALA A 83 4.72 13.45 1.51
CA ALA A 83 4.89 14.02 2.84
C ALA A 83 4.14 13.22 3.91
N PHE A 84 2.88 12.85 3.65
CA PHE A 84 2.09 12.01 4.53
C PHE A 84 2.75 10.64 4.75
N ALA A 85 3.13 9.96 3.66
CA ALA A 85 3.71 8.63 3.72
C ALA A 85 5.07 8.61 4.43
N THR A 86 5.92 9.59 4.14
CA THR A 86 7.23 9.74 4.77
C THR A 86 7.10 10.06 6.26
N ALA A 87 6.16 10.93 6.64
CA ALA A 87 5.92 11.26 8.04
C ALA A 87 5.40 10.07 8.86
N ALA A 88 4.52 9.25 8.27
CA ALA A 88 4.05 8.02 8.89
C ALA A 88 5.17 6.97 9.01
N ALA A 89 5.97 6.78 7.97
CA ALA A 89 7.12 5.87 7.99
C ALA A 89 8.16 6.28 9.05
N ALA A 90 8.44 7.57 9.19
CA ALA A 90 9.39 8.09 10.18
C ALA A 90 8.93 7.88 11.64
N ARG A 91 7.61 7.78 11.87
CA ARG A 91 7.02 7.52 13.20
C ARG A 91 6.66 6.05 13.42
N ALA A 92 6.97 5.18 12.46
CA ALA A 92 6.60 3.77 12.51
C ALA A 92 7.25 3.10 13.74
N PRO A 93 6.46 2.44 14.61
CA PRO A 93 7.02 1.61 15.66
C PRO A 93 7.90 0.48 15.08
N GLN A 94 8.85 -0.02 15.87
CA GLN A 94 9.65 -1.17 15.46
C GLN A 94 8.75 -2.36 15.09
N GLY A 95 9.01 -2.97 13.94
CA GLY A 95 8.22 -4.09 13.40
C GLY A 95 6.90 -3.67 12.73
N SER A 96 6.60 -2.38 12.62
CA SER A 96 5.45 -1.89 11.85
C SER A 96 5.72 -1.90 10.35
N LEU A 97 4.71 -2.27 9.57
CA LEU A 97 4.73 -2.15 8.11
C LEU A 97 4.59 -0.70 7.59
N LEU A 98 4.36 0.29 8.46
CA LEU A 98 4.27 1.70 8.04
C LEU A 98 5.55 2.22 7.38
N ALA A 99 6.71 1.63 7.66
CA ALA A 99 7.95 1.95 6.94
C ALA A 99 7.87 1.63 5.43
N ALA A 100 6.92 0.79 5.00
CA ALA A 100 6.64 0.50 3.60
C ALA A 100 5.64 1.47 2.93
N LEU A 101 4.96 2.33 3.70
CA LEU A 101 3.93 3.23 3.16
C LEU A 101 4.42 4.14 2.01
N PRO A 102 5.66 4.65 2.00
CA PRO A 102 6.19 5.39 0.85
C PRO A 102 6.14 4.61 -0.47
N LEU A 103 6.27 3.27 -0.45
CA LEU A 103 6.16 2.45 -1.66
C LEU A 103 4.75 2.51 -2.25
N PHE A 104 3.71 2.54 -1.40
CA PHE A 104 2.33 2.73 -1.82
C PHE A 104 2.09 4.14 -2.38
N ALA A 105 2.71 5.17 -1.79
CA ALA A 105 2.64 6.54 -2.30
C ALA A 105 3.28 6.68 -3.69
N VAL A 106 4.40 6.00 -3.92
CA VAL A 106 5.02 5.92 -5.25
C VAL A 106 4.11 5.19 -6.23
N TYR A 107 3.51 4.07 -5.82
CA TYR A 107 2.59 3.28 -6.64
C TYR A 107 1.37 4.07 -7.10
N GLU A 108 0.70 4.78 -6.18
CA GLU A 108 -0.50 5.60 -6.46
C GLU A 108 -0.25 6.66 -7.55
N HIS A 109 1.00 7.09 -7.72
CA HIS A 109 1.39 8.12 -8.66
C HIS A 109 2.29 7.61 -9.79
N LEU A 110 2.31 6.29 -10.06
CA LEU A 110 3.07 5.77 -11.20
C LEU A 110 2.64 6.48 -12.50
N PRO A 111 3.58 6.88 -13.36
CA PRO A 111 3.24 7.51 -14.63
C PRO A 111 2.46 6.52 -15.50
N GLU A 112 1.38 6.97 -16.15
CA GLU A 112 0.54 6.14 -17.03
C GLU A 112 1.33 5.49 -18.18
N VAL A 113 2.43 6.11 -18.59
CA VAL A 113 3.38 5.55 -19.55
C VAL A 113 4.75 5.45 -18.89
N ASN A 114 5.27 4.22 -18.78
CA ASN A 114 6.61 3.90 -18.26
C ASN A 114 7.75 4.38 -19.20
N LEU A 115 7.66 5.59 -19.77
CA LEU A 115 8.62 6.14 -20.73
C LEU A 115 9.86 6.76 -20.06
N VAL A 116 9.85 6.97 -18.75
CA VAL A 116 10.99 7.57 -18.05
C VAL A 116 11.95 6.47 -17.62
N GLN A 117 12.92 6.17 -18.48
CA GLN A 117 13.98 5.16 -18.26
C GLN A 117 14.73 5.32 -16.91
N GLY A 118 14.64 6.48 -16.26
CA GLY A 118 15.28 6.79 -14.98
C GLY A 118 14.37 6.74 -13.73
N PHE A 119 13.07 6.47 -13.88
CA PHE A 119 12.12 6.58 -12.75
C PHE A 119 12.46 5.62 -11.61
N TYR A 120 12.69 4.34 -11.92
CA TYR A 120 12.96 3.30 -10.93
C TYR A 120 14.34 3.43 -10.28
N GLN A 121 15.27 4.15 -10.89
CA GLN A 121 16.60 4.47 -10.35
C GLN A 121 16.58 5.75 -9.48
N GLY A 122 15.47 6.49 -9.45
CA GLY A 122 15.33 7.71 -8.67
C GLY A 122 15.47 7.48 -7.15
N GLN A 123 15.98 8.48 -6.43
CA GLN A 123 16.16 8.40 -4.97
C GLN A 123 14.85 8.13 -4.22
N VAL A 124 13.73 8.67 -4.72
CA VAL A 124 12.41 8.47 -4.11
C VAL A 124 12.02 6.98 -4.16
N VAL A 125 12.11 6.36 -5.34
CA VAL A 125 11.75 4.95 -5.54
C VAL A 125 12.69 4.03 -4.79
N THR A 126 14.00 4.25 -4.91
CA THR A 126 15.02 3.42 -4.23
C THR A 126 14.91 3.47 -2.71
N LYS A 127 14.63 4.64 -2.12
CA LYS A 127 14.36 4.76 -0.67
C LYS A 127 13.06 4.07 -0.27
N ALA A 128 11.99 4.22 -1.05
CA ALA A 128 10.71 3.58 -0.78
C ALA A 128 10.82 2.04 -0.81
N VAL A 129 11.53 1.48 -1.80
CA VAL A 129 11.81 0.04 -1.87
C VAL A 129 12.68 -0.41 -0.69
N GLY A 130 13.69 0.37 -0.31
CA GLY A 130 14.52 0.08 0.87
C GLY A 130 13.72 0.05 2.17
N GLY A 131 12.85 1.03 2.39
CA GLY A 131 11.94 1.08 3.54
C GLY A 131 10.97 -0.10 3.59
N ALA A 132 10.42 -0.48 2.43
CA ALA A 132 9.54 -1.65 2.33
C ALA A 132 10.29 -2.97 2.57
N MET A 133 11.49 -3.15 2.02
CA MET A 133 12.34 -4.33 2.29
C MET A 133 12.69 -4.45 3.77
N PHE A 134 13.03 -3.34 4.44
CA PHE A 134 13.25 -3.30 5.88
C PHE A 134 11.97 -3.68 6.64
N ALA A 135 10.82 -3.11 6.25
CA ALA A 135 9.54 -3.36 6.90
C ALA A 135 9.15 -4.84 6.86
N VAL A 136 9.23 -5.50 5.69
CA VAL A 136 8.84 -6.92 5.55
C VAL A 136 9.83 -7.88 6.22
N HIS A 137 11.05 -7.43 6.53
CA HIS A 137 12.03 -8.20 7.30
C HIS A 137 11.79 -8.07 8.81
N ALA A 138 11.41 -6.89 9.29
CA ALA A 138 11.19 -6.61 10.71
C ALA A 138 9.76 -6.92 11.19
N ALA A 139 8.80 -7.04 10.27
CA ALA A 139 7.39 -7.25 10.60
C ALA A 139 7.11 -8.60 11.26
N ARG A 140 6.03 -8.64 12.03
CA ARG A 140 5.51 -9.89 12.61
C ARG A 140 5.09 -10.84 11.47
N PRO A 141 5.40 -12.14 11.56
CA PRO A 141 5.06 -13.10 10.48
C PRO A 141 3.56 -13.21 10.18
N ASP A 142 2.71 -12.93 11.17
CA ASP A 142 1.25 -13.01 11.10
C ASP A 142 0.58 -11.66 10.77
N ASP A 143 1.35 -10.62 10.41
CA ASP A 143 0.77 -9.34 10.06
C ASP A 143 -0.07 -9.45 8.76
N PRO A 144 -1.37 -9.08 8.79
CA PRO A 144 -2.27 -9.28 7.65
C PRO A 144 -1.88 -8.45 6.41
N MET A 145 -1.09 -7.39 6.58
CA MET A 145 -0.64 -6.54 5.47
C MET A 145 0.69 -7.00 4.87
N LEU A 146 1.34 -8.03 5.43
CA LEU A 146 2.66 -8.47 4.99
C LEU A 146 2.66 -8.90 3.52
N ALA A 147 1.68 -9.71 3.11
CA ALA A 147 1.54 -10.15 1.72
C ALA A 147 1.39 -8.96 0.76
N HIS A 148 0.59 -7.96 1.13
CA HIS A 148 0.37 -6.77 0.30
C HIS A 148 1.66 -5.99 0.03
N VAL A 149 2.50 -5.82 1.05
CA VAL A 149 3.80 -5.15 0.88
C VAL A 149 4.73 -5.98 -0.01
N ARG A 150 4.77 -7.31 0.17
CA ARG A 150 5.60 -8.21 -0.64
C ARG A 150 5.19 -8.23 -2.11
N HIS A 151 3.88 -8.25 -2.41
CA HIS A 151 3.39 -8.15 -3.77
C HIS A 151 3.77 -6.83 -4.43
N LEU A 152 3.65 -5.72 -3.71
CA LEU A 152 4.06 -4.42 -4.23
C LEU A 152 5.59 -4.37 -4.44
N LEU A 153 6.38 -4.95 -3.55
CA LEU A 153 7.83 -5.11 -3.74
C LEU A 153 8.16 -5.86 -5.03
N VAL A 154 7.45 -6.95 -5.35
CA VAL A 154 7.69 -7.70 -6.60
C VAL A 154 7.56 -6.81 -7.83
N LEU A 155 6.50 -5.99 -7.91
CA LEU A 155 6.33 -5.03 -9.01
C LEU A 155 7.59 -4.16 -9.18
N PHE A 156 8.00 -3.49 -8.11
CA PHE A 156 9.12 -2.55 -8.17
C PHE A 156 10.48 -3.24 -8.40
N LEU A 157 10.72 -4.38 -7.75
CA LEU A 157 11.97 -5.12 -7.90
C LEU A 157 12.16 -5.67 -9.32
N VAL A 158 11.08 -6.11 -9.98
CA VAL A 158 11.10 -6.52 -11.39
C VAL A 158 11.45 -5.34 -12.30
N HIS A 159 10.82 -4.17 -12.11
CA HIS A 159 11.14 -2.97 -12.89
C HIS A 159 12.55 -2.42 -12.62
N MET A 160 13.10 -2.69 -11.44
CA MET A 160 14.48 -2.36 -11.07
C MET A 160 15.50 -3.43 -11.49
N GLU A 161 15.07 -4.52 -12.11
CA GLU A 161 15.91 -5.67 -12.48
C GLU A 161 16.63 -6.32 -11.27
N ARG A 162 16.06 -6.17 -10.07
CA ARG A 162 16.58 -6.75 -8.82
C ARG A 162 16.06 -8.16 -8.63
N TRP A 163 16.40 -9.04 -9.59
CA TRP A 163 15.78 -10.35 -9.80
C TRP A 163 15.84 -11.27 -8.58
N SER A 164 17.00 -11.35 -7.92
CA SER A 164 17.19 -12.22 -6.74
C SER A 164 16.26 -11.82 -5.59
N GLU A 165 16.13 -10.52 -5.34
CA GLU A 165 15.25 -10.02 -4.28
C GLU A 165 13.77 -10.18 -4.64
N ALA A 166 13.41 -10.02 -5.91
CA ALA A 166 12.06 -10.33 -6.40
C ALA A 166 11.71 -11.82 -6.18
N MET A 167 12.64 -12.72 -6.49
CA MET A 167 12.46 -14.16 -6.26
C MET A 167 12.30 -14.49 -4.77
N HIS A 168 13.09 -13.87 -3.88
CA HIS A 168 12.91 -14.03 -2.44
C HIS A 168 11.52 -13.59 -1.96
N GLN A 169 10.98 -12.50 -2.51
CA GLN A 169 9.60 -12.11 -2.18
C GLN A 169 8.59 -13.11 -2.71
N LEU A 170 8.76 -13.60 -3.95
CA LEU A 170 7.87 -14.55 -4.59
C LEU A 170 7.76 -15.86 -3.82
N VAL A 171 8.86 -16.42 -3.31
CA VAL A 171 8.83 -17.63 -2.46
C VAL A 171 7.95 -17.44 -1.23
N LEU A 172 7.96 -16.24 -0.64
CA LEU A 172 7.22 -15.92 0.59
C LEU A 172 5.73 -15.62 0.35
N ILE A 173 5.28 -15.51 -0.89
CA ILE A 173 3.89 -15.17 -1.26
C ILE A 173 3.26 -16.12 -2.28
N ASP A 174 4.01 -17.11 -2.80
CA ASP A 174 3.54 -17.95 -3.91
C ASP A 174 2.18 -18.58 -3.57
N GLY A 175 1.24 -18.48 -4.50
CA GLY A 175 -0.16 -18.92 -4.32
C GLY A 175 -1.13 -17.85 -3.78
N HIS A 176 -0.69 -16.65 -3.44
CA HIS A 176 -1.57 -15.51 -3.13
C HIS A 176 -1.62 -14.51 -4.30
N VAL A 177 -2.81 -14.12 -4.76
CA VAL A 177 -3.02 -13.15 -5.86
C VAL A 177 -3.99 -12.03 -5.45
N GLY A 178 -4.39 -11.99 -4.17
CA GLY A 178 -5.43 -11.09 -3.65
C GLY A 178 -4.95 -9.71 -3.23
N ALA A 179 -3.83 -9.22 -3.76
CA ALA A 179 -3.21 -7.97 -3.32
C ALA A 179 -2.87 -7.01 -4.48
N LEU A 180 -2.74 -5.72 -4.14
CA LEU A 180 -2.13 -4.75 -5.05
C LEU A 180 -0.70 -5.17 -5.42
N PRO A 181 -0.25 -4.84 -6.64
CA PRO A 181 -0.97 -4.05 -7.66
C PRO A 181 -1.97 -4.86 -8.49
N TRP A 182 -1.96 -6.19 -8.41
CA TRP A 182 -2.65 -7.08 -9.36
C TRP A 182 -4.16 -6.91 -9.31
N THR A 183 -4.73 -6.67 -8.12
CA THR A 183 -6.18 -6.47 -7.94
C THR A 183 -6.73 -5.22 -8.62
N ALA A 184 -5.88 -4.32 -9.11
CA ALA A 184 -6.30 -3.18 -9.92
C ALA A 184 -6.50 -3.54 -11.40
N GLU A 185 -6.02 -4.71 -11.84
CA GLU A 185 -6.15 -5.18 -13.22
C GLU A 185 -7.44 -6.00 -13.43
N PRO A 186 -7.97 -6.05 -14.66
CA PRO A 186 -9.14 -6.89 -14.99
C PRO A 186 -8.91 -8.38 -14.72
N ASP A 187 -7.68 -8.87 -14.90
CA ASP A 187 -7.27 -10.24 -14.59
C ASP A 187 -6.01 -10.22 -13.68
N PRO A 188 -6.22 -10.19 -12.34
CA PRO A 188 -5.12 -10.16 -11.37
C PRO A 188 -4.17 -11.36 -11.49
N ALA A 189 -4.70 -12.55 -11.80
CA ALA A 189 -3.91 -13.78 -11.88
C ALA A 189 -3.01 -13.79 -13.11
N ALA A 190 -3.53 -13.36 -14.27
CA ALA A 190 -2.72 -13.21 -15.46
C ALA A 190 -1.59 -12.19 -15.24
N GLN A 191 -1.89 -11.03 -14.63
CA GLN A 191 -0.86 -10.02 -14.39
C GLN A 191 0.22 -10.50 -13.41
N TYR A 192 -0.17 -11.13 -12.31
CA TYR A 192 0.79 -11.71 -11.37
C TYR A 192 1.67 -12.77 -12.04
N ALA A 193 1.08 -13.64 -12.87
CA ALA A 193 1.82 -14.67 -13.60
C ALA A 193 2.88 -14.07 -14.54
N VAL A 194 2.58 -12.96 -15.22
CA VAL A 194 3.55 -12.23 -16.07
C VAL A 194 4.74 -11.76 -15.24
N TYR A 195 4.50 -11.08 -14.12
CA TYR A 195 5.60 -10.57 -13.27
C TYR A 195 6.41 -11.70 -12.62
N ARG A 196 5.75 -12.79 -12.24
CA ARG A 196 6.43 -14.02 -11.77
C ARG A 196 7.32 -14.59 -12.86
N ALA A 197 6.84 -14.70 -14.10
CA ALA A 197 7.63 -15.20 -15.23
C ALA A 197 8.82 -14.29 -15.55
N LEU A 198 8.65 -12.96 -15.52
CA LEU A 198 9.73 -11.99 -15.70
C LEU A 198 10.80 -12.13 -14.61
N ALA A 199 10.40 -12.25 -13.35
CA ALA A 199 11.33 -12.43 -12.24
C ALA A 199 12.13 -13.74 -12.36
N VAL A 200 11.47 -14.85 -12.71
CA VAL A 200 12.13 -16.15 -12.93
C VAL A 200 13.11 -16.07 -14.09
N ALA A 201 12.67 -15.59 -15.26
CA ALA A 201 13.51 -15.50 -16.45
C ALA A 201 14.72 -14.56 -16.21
N GLY A 202 14.49 -13.41 -15.58
CA GLY A 202 15.55 -12.46 -15.22
C GLY A 202 16.53 -13.05 -14.22
N TYR A 203 16.06 -13.80 -13.22
CA TYR A 203 16.91 -14.45 -12.23
C TYR A 203 17.80 -15.53 -12.87
N GLU A 204 17.24 -16.41 -13.68
CA GLU A 204 17.97 -17.48 -14.37
C GLU A 204 18.97 -16.93 -15.39
N ALA A 205 18.58 -15.93 -16.18
CA ALA A 205 19.45 -15.29 -17.15
C ALA A 205 20.67 -14.59 -16.51
N ASN A 206 20.58 -14.26 -15.21
CA ASN A 206 21.65 -13.64 -14.44
C ASN A 206 22.36 -14.62 -13.49
N GLY A 207 22.30 -15.92 -13.78
CA GLY A 207 23.05 -16.97 -13.07
C GLY A 207 22.41 -17.43 -11.75
N GLY A 208 21.19 -16.98 -11.45
CA GLY A 208 20.39 -17.51 -10.35
C GLY A 208 19.91 -18.93 -10.61
N SER A 209 19.77 -19.72 -9.56
CA SER A 209 19.20 -21.07 -9.63
C SER A 209 18.09 -21.21 -8.59
N PRO A 210 16.94 -21.84 -8.92
CA PRO A 210 15.92 -22.14 -7.92
C PRO A 210 16.45 -22.91 -6.71
N ALA A 211 17.53 -23.70 -6.89
CA ALA A 211 18.20 -24.42 -5.80
C ALA A 211 18.88 -23.50 -4.77
N THR A 212 19.11 -22.23 -5.09
CA THR A 212 19.74 -21.24 -4.20
C THR A 212 18.74 -20.35 -3.47
N LEU A 213 17.44 -20.52 -3.72
CA LEU A 213 16.40 -19.80 -3.00
C LEU A 213 16.15 -20.44 -1.62
N PRO A 214 15.76 -19.64 -0.61
CA PRO A 214 15.32 -20.19 0.66
C PRO A 214 14.15 -21.16 0.44
N GLN A 215 14.16 -22.29 1.17
CA GLN A 215 13.05 -23.23 1.22
C GLN A 215 11.95 -22.77 2.17
#